data_AF-A0A965S3S5-F1
#
_entry.id   AF-A0A965S3S5-F1
#
_cell.length_a   1.000
_cell.length_b   1.000
_cell.length_c   1.000
_cell.angle_alpha   90.00
_cell.angle_beta   90.00
_cell.angle_gamma   90.00
#
_symmetry.space_group_name_H-M   'P 1'
#
loop_
_entity.id
_entity.type
_entity.pdbx_description
1 polymer ?
#
loop_
_entity_poly.entity_id
_entity_poly.type
_entity_poly.pdbx_seq_one_letter_code
_entity_poly.pdbx_strand_id
1 'polypeptide(L)'
;MKSKKCNICGINKKISEYPRDKTLKTGYRGQCKKCGNLACRVYYAKNKKQILKVRKKYNSLETTKERNRKYINNKRKKDIHYKIKDNLRRRINYAITNGKKATNTTDLLGCSLEEFRIYIENLWLDGMSWKNYGMFGWHLDHIIPCASFDLSDPEQQKKCFHYSNVQPLWAKDNWSKGAR
;
A
#
# COMPACT_ATOMS: atom_id res chain seq x y z
N MET A 1 -30.46 -11.78 -24.42
CA MET A 1 -29.58 -10.78 -23.75
C MET A 1 -29.51 -9.52 -24.61
N LYS A 2 -29.71 -8.32 -24.05
CA LYS A 2 -29.60 -7.08 -24.85
C LYS A 2 -28.13 -6.85 -25.29
N SER A 3 -27.92 -6.65 -26.59
CA SER A 3 -26.62 -6.40 -27.21
C SER A 3 -26.63 -5.09 -28.00
N LYS A 4 -25.46 -4.50 -28.21
CA LYS A 4 -25.26 -3.23 -28.92
C LYS A 4 -23.98 -3.30 -29.76
N LYS A 5 -23.97 -2.65 -30.93
CA LYS A 5 -22.78 -2.46 -31.77
C LYS A 5 -21.91 -1.33 -31.23
N CYS A 6 -20.61 -1.58 -31.07
CA CYS A 6 -19.69 -0.54 -30.64
C CYS A 6 -19.38 0.41 -31.80
N ASN A 7 -19.50 1.71 -31.58
CA ASN A 7 -19.20 2.72 -32.62
C ASN A 7 -17.71 2.92 -32.92
N ILE A 8 -16.80 2.28 -32.17
CA ILE A 8 -15.34 2.34 -32.38
C ILE A 8 -14.82 1.09 -33.09
N CYS A 9 -15.12 -0.09 -32.54
CA CYS A 9 -14.61 -1.36 -33.12
C CYS A 9 -15.62 -2.07 -34.03
N GLY A 10 -16.85 -1.56 -34.16
CA GLY A 10 -17.88 -2.18 -35.00
C GLY A 10 -18.45 -3.51 -34.50
N ILE A 11 -17.94 -4.07 -33.41
CA ILE A 11 -18.37 -5.40 -32.92
C ILE A 11 -19.63 -5.29 -32.06
N ASN A 12 -20.57 -6.23 -32.25
CA ASN A 12 -21.73 -6.43 -31.38
C ASN A 12 -21.32 -7.08 -30.06
N LYS A 13 -21.66 -6.44 -28.94
CA LYS A 13 -21.27 -6.85 -27.58
C LYS A 13 -22.44 -6.77 -26.61
N LYS A 14 -22.35 -7.46 -25.48
CA LYS A 14 -23.37 -7.39 -24.42
C LYS A 14 -23.41 -5.97 -23.86
N ILE A 15 -24.60 -5.47 -23.47
CA ILE A 15 -24.73 -4.12 -22.89
C ILE A 15 -23.84 -3.92 -21.64
N SER A 16 -23.58 -4.96 -20.85
CA SER A 16 -22.70 -4.92 -19.68
C SER A 16 -21.24 -4.56 -20.01
N GLU A 17 -20.82 -4.71 -21.27
CA GLU A 17 -19.49 -4.35 -21.77
C GLU A 17 -19.38 -2.86 -22.15
N TYR A 18 -20.46 -2.09 -21.97
CA TYR A 18 -20.48 -0.65 -22.22
C TYR A 18 -20.46 0.12 -20.89
N PRO A 19 -19.75 1.27 -20.82
CA PRO A 19 -19.82 2.16 -19.68
C PRO A 19 -21.25 2.70 -19.49
N ARG A 20 -21.74 2.71 -18.25
CA ARG A 20 -23.00 3.39 -17.91
C ARG A 20 -22.80 4.89 -17.94
N ASP A 21 -23.79 5.59 -18.45
CA ASP A 21 -23.84 7.04 -18.48
C ASP A 21 -25.29 7.49 -18.29
N LYS A 22 -25.59 7.96 -17.07
CA LYS A 22 -26.96 8.31 -16.67
C LYS A 22 -27.48 9.56 -17.40
N THR A 23 -26.60 10.33 -18.04
CA THR A 23 -26.98 11.52 -18.81
C THR A 23 -27.53 11.17 -20.20
N LEU A 24 -27.21 9.98 -20.71
CA LEU A 24 -27.66 9.53 -22.02
C LEU A 24 -29.04 8.87 -21.90
N LYS A 25 -29.94 9.14 -22.87
CA LYS A 25 -31.24 8.47 -22.99
C LYS A 25 -31.14 6.94 -22.97
N THR A 26 -30.07 6.40 -23.56
CA THR A 26 -29.83 4.95 -23.61
C THR A 26 -29.24 4.38 -22.32
N GLY A 27 -28.75 5.23 -21.41
CA GLY A 27 -28.05 4.84 -20.17
C GLY A 27 -26.64 4.29 -20.37
N TYR A 28 -26.17 4.14 -21.61
CA TYR A 28 -24.88 3.52 -21.95
C TYR A 28 -24.18 4.23 -23.11
N ARG A 29 -22.86 4.38 -23.00
CA ARG A 29 -22.06 5.00 -24.08
C ARG A 29 -22.08 4.19 -25.37
N GLY A 30 -21.79 4.85 -26.49
CA GLY A 30 -21.65 4.22 -27.82
C GLY A 30 -20.42 3.31 -27.94
N GLN A 31 -19.35 3.64 -27.22
CA GLN A 31 -18.11 2.88 -27.21
C GLN A 31 -18.10 1.80 -26.13
N CYS A 32 -17.54 0.62 -26.42
CA CYS A 32 -17.36 -0.41 -25.40
C CYS A 32 -16.19 -0.07 -24.45
N LYS A 33 -16.18 -0.68 -23.27
CA LYS A 33 -15.15 -0.49 -22.23
C LYS A 33 -13.73 -0.76 -22.76
N LYS A 34 -13.56 -1.81 -23.58
CA LYS A 34 -12.26 -2.16 -24.18
C LYS A 34 -11.72 -1.03 -25.05
N CYS A 35 -12.54 -0.47 -25.95
CA CYS A 35 -12.14 0.64 -26.82
C CYS A 35 -11.86 1.91 -26.01
N GLY A 36 -12.68 2.21 -25.00
CA GLY A 36 -12.43 3.33 -24.08
C GLY A 36 -11.10 3.18 -23.35
N ASN A 37 -10.81 2.01 -22.80
CA ASN A 37 -9.56 1.72 -22.11
C ASN A 37 -8.34 1.87 -23.04
N LEU A 38 -8.45 1.38 -24.28
CA LEU A 38 -7.38 1.54 -25.27
C LEU A 38 -7.14 3.01 -25.59
N ALA A 39 -8.21 3.78 -25.86
CA ALA A 39 -8.12 5.22 -26.13
C ALA A 39 -7.46 5.97 -24.96
N CYS A 40 -7.84 5.66 -23.71
CA CYS A 40 -7.21 6.24 -22.53
C CYS A 40 -5.71 5.90 -22.43
N ARG A 41 -5.31 4.65 -22.73
CA ARG A 41 -3.89 4.25 -22.74
C ARG A 41 -3.09 5.01 -23.80
N VAL A 42 -3.63 5.14 -25.01
CA VAL A 42 -3.00 5.88 -26.11
C VAL A 42 -2.85 7.36 -25.73
N TYR A 43 -3.92 7.98 -25.22
CA TYR A 43 -3.87 9.36 -24.75
C TYR A 43 -2.83 9.56 -23.65
N TYR A 44 -2.79 8.68 -22.65
CA TYR A 44 -1.81 8.74 -21.58
C TYR A 44 -0.38 8.58 -22.10
N ALA A 45 -0.14 7.64 -23.02
CA ALA A 45 1.18 7.43 -23.61
C ALA A 45 1.67 8.68 -24.36
N LYS A 46 0.81 9.30 -25.19
CA LYS A 46 1.12 10.53 -25.91
C LYS A 46 1.38 11.73 -24.99
N ASN A 47 0.63 11.83 -23.88
CA ASN A 47 0.67 13.00 -22.98
C ASN A 47 1.42 12.75 -21.67
N LYS A 48 2.16 11.64 -21.55
CA LYS A 48 2.74 11.14 -20.30
C LYS A 48 3.55 12.21 -19.58
N LYS A 49 4.44 12.90 -20.29
CA LYS A 49 5.32 13.94 -19.72
C LYS A 49 4.52 15.09 -19.13
N GLN A 50 3.53 15.62 -19.86
CA GLN A 50 2.69 16.73 -19.41
C GLN A 50 1.81 16.34 -18.22
N ILE A 51 1.16 15.16 -18.29
CA ILE A 51 0.33 14.64 -17.19
C ILE A 51 1.16 14.49 -15.91
N LEU A 52 2.38 13.95 -16.02
CA LEU A 52 3.27 13.80 -14.86
C LEU A 52 3.73 15.16 -14.31
N LYS A 53 4.02 16.15 -15.17
CA LYS A 53 4.37 17.52 -14.75
C LYS A 53 3.25 18.18 -13.97
N VAL A 54 2.02 18.14 -14.49
CA VAL A 54 0.83 18.69 -13.84
C VAL A 54 0.55 17.98 -12.51
N ARG A 55 0.62 16.63 -12.50
CA ARG A 55 0.45 15.84 -11.28
C ARG A 55 1.49 16.17 -10.22
N LYS A 56 2.76 16.34 -10.61
CA LYS A 56 3.84 16.74 -9.71
C LYS A 56 3.55 18.11 -9.08
N LYS A 57 3.18 19.10 -9.90
CA LYS A 57 2.80 20.44 -9.43
C LYS A 57 1.64 20.39 -8.45
N TYR A 58 0.57 19.67 -8.79
CA TYR A 58 -0.59 19.52 -7.91
C TYR A 58 -0.23 18.84 -6.57
N ASN A 59 0.54 17.76 -6.61
CA ASN A 59 0.99 17.04 -5.42
C ASN A 59 1.99 17.83 -4.55
N SER A 60 2.70 18.80 -5.13
CA SER A 60 3.62 19.67 -4.38
C SER A 60 2.91 20.80 -3.63
N LEU A 61 1.64 21.11 -3.96
CA LEU A 61 0.86 22.14 -3.28
C LEU A 61 0.67 21.78 -1.80
N GLU A 62 0.84 22.77 -0.93
CA GLU A 62 0.73 22.54 0.52
C GLU A 62 -0.67 22.07 0.91
N THR A 63 -1.72 22.63 0.30
CA THR A 63 -3.12 22.18 0.49
C THR A 63 -3.33 20.71 0.17
N THR A 64 -2.66 20.20 -0.88
CA THR A 64 -2.73 18.78 -1.24
C THR A 64 -1.95 17.92 -0.25
N LYS A 65 -0.76 18.35 0.18
CA LYS A 65 0.02 17.65 1.21
C LYS A 65 -0.73 17.60 2.53
N GLU A 66 -1.30 18.71 2.98
CA GLU A 66 -2.07 18.82 4.21
C GLU A 66 -3.29 17.90 4.20
N ARG A 67 -4.09 17.94 3.12
CA ARG A 67 -5.23 17.02 2.93
C ARG A 67 -4.80 15.57 3.04
N ASN A 68 -3.68 15.20 2.40
CA ASN A 68 -3.14 13.84 2.43
C ASN A 68 -2.66 13.46 3.84
N ARG A 69 -1.94 14.33 4.54
CA ARG A 69 -1.52 14.11 5.94
C ARG A 69 -2.73 13.88 6.84
N LYS A 70 -3.77 14.72 6.73
CA LYS A 70 -5.02 14.60 7.49
C LYS A 70 -5.73 13.27 7.21
N TYR A 71 -5.86 12.90 5.94
CA TYR A 71 -6.45 11.61 5.55
C TYR A 71 -5.68 10.42 6.12
N ILE A 72 -4.35 10.40 5.97
CA ILE A 72 -3.50 9.32 6.47
C ILE A 72 -3.56 9.24 8.00
N ASN A 73 -3.48 10.37 8.69
CA ASN A 73 -3.56 10.43 10.16
C ASN A 73 -4.91 9.90 10.65
N ASN A 74 -6.01 10.30 10.02
CA ASN A 74 -7.34 9.79 10.36
C ASN A 74 -7.45 8.29 10.14
N LYS A 75 -6.92 7.78 9.03
CA LYS A 75 -6.94 6.34 8.74
C LYS A 75 -6.11 5.55 9.76
N ARG A 76 -4.91 6.01 10.10
CA ARG A 76 -4.05 5.40 11.14
C ARG A 76 -4.69 5.42 12.54
N LYS A 77 -5.54 6.42 12.84
CA LYS A 77 -6.27 6.51 14.11
C LYS A 77 -7.45 5.53 14.17
N LYS A 78 -8.17 5.36 13.06
CA LYS A 78 -9.40 4.54 12.99
C LYS A 78 -9.15 3.06 12.72
N ASP A 79 -8.07 2.74 12.01
CA ASP A 79 -7.77 1.40 11.51
C ASP A 79 -6.38 0.97 11.98
N ILE A 80 -6.37 0.07 12.97
CA ILE A 80 -5.14 -0.47 13.56
C ILE A 80 -4.35 -1.31 12.54
N HIS A 81 -5.02 -2.09 11.69
CA HIS A 81 -4.37 -2.86 10.63
C HIS A 81 -3.67 -1.94 9.63
N TYR A 82 -4.28 -0.80 9.30
CA TYR A 82 -3.63 0.21 8.47
C TYR A 82 -2.40 0.79 9.14
N LYS A 83 -2.47 1.12 10.44
CA LYS A 83 -1.32 1.62 11.21
C LYS A 83 -0.17 0.61 11.25
N ILE A 84 -0.46 -0.66 11.53
CA ILE A 84 0.51 -1.77 11.55
C ILE A 84 1.15 -1.92 10.18
N LYS A 85 0.34 -2.10 9.12
CA LYS A 85 0.82 -2.29 7.74
C LYS A 85 1.70 -1.13 7.27
N ASP A 86 1.30 0.09 7.59
CA ASP A 86 2.06 1.28 7.20
C ASP A 86 3.41 1.37 7.94
N ASN A 87 3.45 1.03 9.23
CA ASN A 87 4.70 0.96 9.99
C ASN A 87 5.63 -0.14 9.47
N LEU A 88 5.12 -1.36 9.23
CA LEU A 88 5.87 -2.46 8.64
C LEU A 88 6.45 -2.06 7.28
N ARG A 89 5.62 -1.47 6.40
CA ARG A 89 6.07 -0.99 5.08
C ARG A 89 7.20 0.03 5.20
N ARG A 90 7.09 0.98 6.12
CA ARG A 90 8.13 1.99 6.35
C ARG A 90 9.44 1.36 6.82
N ARG A 91 9.38 0.41 7.75
CA ARG A 91 10.57 -0.32 8.24
C ARG A 91 11.25 -1.11 7.13
N ILE A 92 10.48 -1.88 6.36
CA ILE A 92 11.00 -2.66 5.23
C ILE A 92 11.67 -1.74 4.20
N ASN A 93 11.01 -0.65 3.81
CA ASN A 93 11.57 0.29 2.84
C ASN A 93 12.83 1.00 3.35
N TYR A 94 12.95 1.20 4.66
CA TYR A 94 14.16 1.78 5.26
C TYR A 94 15.32 0.78 5.25
N ALA A 95 15.04 -0.49 5.58
CA ALA A 95 16.02 -1.57 5.54
C ALA A 95 16.51 -1.87 4.11
N ILE A 96 15.60 -1.84 3.13
CA ILE A 96 15.93 -2.05 1.71
C ILE A 96 16.25 -0.70 1.04
N THR A 97 17.40 -0.11 1.39
CA THR A 97 17.77 1.25 0.95
C THR A 97 18.22 1.29 -0.52
N ASN A 98 18.92 0.25 -0.99
CA ASN A 98 19.48 0.17 -2.35
C ASN A 98 18.89 -0.97 -3.20
N GLY A 99 17.83 -1.61 -2.72
CA GLY A 99 17.21 -2.77 -3.36
C GLY A 99 15.76 -2.54 -3.76
N LYS A 100 15.16 -3.58 -4.32
CA LYS A 100 13.71 -3.66 -4.51
C LYS A 100 13.15 -4.69 -3.55
N LYS A 101 12.05 -4.32 -2.93
CA LYS A 101 11.25 -5.25 -2.16
C LYS A 101 10.74 -6.37 -3.09
N ALA A 102 11.02 -7.62 -2.74
CA ALA A 102 10.74 -8.78 -3.59
C ALA A 102 9.24 -8.98 -3.84
N THR A 103 8.42 -8.73 -2.81
CA THR A 103 6.96 -8.82 -2.91
C THR A 103 6.29 -7.76 -2.02
N ASN A 104 4.97 -7.77 -1.92
CA ASN A 104 4.24 -6.84 -1.08
C ASN A 104 4.51 -7.10 0.43
N THR A 105 4.16 -6.12 1.28
CA THR A 105 4.47 -6.17 2.71
C THR A 105 3.77 -7.31 3.46
N THR A 106 2.55 -7.68 3.06
CA THR A 106 1.81 -8.76 3.73
C THR A 106 2.38 -10.13 3.34
N ASP A 107 2.83 -10.29 2.11
CA ASP A 107 3.49 -11.53 1.67
C ASP A 107 4.83 -11.73 2.38
N LEU A 108 5.62 -10.66 2.57
CA LEU A 108 6.87 -10.73 3.34
C LEU A 108 6.63 -11.00 4.83
N LEU A 109 5.50 -10.54 5.37
CA LEU A 109 5.14 -10.77 6.77
C LEU A 109 4.86 -12.25 7.05
N GLY A 110 4.43 -13.02 6.05
CA GLY A 110 4.15 -14.45 6.17
C GLY A 110 2.82 -14.81 6.84
N CYS A 111 2.02 -13.81 7.22
CA CYS A 111 0.68 -14.00 7.77
C CYS A 111 -0.24 -12.81 7.47
N SER A 112 -1.53 -12.95 7.76
CA SER A 112 -2.49 -11.84 7.70
C SER A 112 -2.21 -10.80 8.78
N LEU A 113 -2.76 -9.60 8.59
CA LEU A 113 -2.59 -8.52 9.59
C LEU A 113 -3.31 -8.82 10.91
N GLU A 114 -4.37 -9.63 10.89
CA GLU A 114 -5.06 -10.05 12.11
C GLU A 114 -4.24 -11.09 12.87
N GLU A 115 -3.72 -12.12 12.19
CA GLU A 115 -2.83 -13.11 12.81
C GLU A 115 -1.59 -12.44 13.40
N PHE A 116 -0.98 -11.50 12.67
CA PHE A 116 0.14 -10.72 13.18
C PHE A 116 -0.23 -9.88 14.41
N ARG A 117 -1.43 -9.30 14.43
CA ARG A 117 -1.93 -8.51 15.57
C ARG A 117 -2.00 -9.39 16.81
N ILE A 118 -2.65 -10.54 16.72
CA ILE A 118 -2.80 -11.51 17.81
C ILE A 118 -1.43 -12.03 18.25
N TYR A 119 -0.54 -12.36 17.30
CA TYR A 119 0.82 -12.79 17.61
C TYR A 119 1.58 -11.75 18.45
N ILE A 120 1.52 -10.48 18.09
CA ILE A 120 2.18 -9.40 18.85
C ILE A 120 1.52 -9.17 20.21
N GLU A 121 0.19 -9.28 20.31
CA GLU A 121 -0.53 -9.19 21.59
C GLU A 121 -0.06 -10.25 22.58
N ASN A 122 0.21 -11.47 22.11
CA ASN A 122 0.72 -12.57 22.93
C ASN A 122 2.18 -12.40 23.38
N LEU A 123 2.93 -11.47 22.79
CA LEU A 123 4.32 -11.16 23.15
C LEU A 123 4.46 -9.91 24.02
N TRP A 124 3.35 -9.27 24.39
CA TRP A 124 3.40 -8.03 25.16
C TRP A 124 4.01 -8.21 26.54
N LEU A 125 4.83 -7.24 26.91
CA LEU A 125 5.29 -7.03 28.28
C LEU A 125 4.27 -6.18 29.05
N ASP A 126 4.41 -6.18 30.38
CA ASP A 126 3.53 -5.43 31.27
C ASP A 126 3.38 -3.97 30.84
N GLY A 127 2.12 -3.55 30.67
CA GLY A 127 1.75 -2.19 30.27
C GLY A 127 1.77 -1.91 28.75
N MET A 128 2.14 -2.88 27.91
CA MET A 128 2.01 -2.71 26.45
C MET A 128 0.56 -2.81 26.00
N SER A 129 0.19 -1.95 25.06
CA SER A 129 -1.10 -2.04 24.35
C SER A 129 -1.04 -1.31 23.01
N TRP A 130 -2.02 -1.50 22.14
CA TRP A 130 -2.08 -0.72 20.90
C TRP A 130 -2.22 0.80 21.14
N LYS A 131 -2.66 1.23 22.33
CA LYS A 131 -2.79 2.65 22.70
C LYS A 131 -1.42 3.34 22.80
N ASN A 132 -0.41 2.64 23.30
CA ASN A 132 0.97 3.15 23.39
C ASN A 132 1.89 2.60 22.28
N TYR A 133 1.35 2.03 21.21
CA TYR A 133 2.14 1.66 20.03
C TYR A 133 2.61 2.89 19.23
N GLY A 134 3.91 3.15 19.19
CA GLY A 134 4.52 4.25 18.43
C GLY A 134 5.61 5.01 19.19
N MET A 135 5.86 6.25 18.76
CA MET A 135 7.05 7.06 19.07
C MET A 135 7.48 7.11 20.55
N PHE A 136 6.54 7.05 21.49
CA PHE A 136 6.80 7.21 22.92
C PHE A 136 6.43 5.99 23.78
N GLY A 137 5.99 4.89 23.17
CA GLY A 137 5.69 3.66 23.91
C GLY A 137 6.52 2.52 23.38
N TRP A 138 5.91 1.51 22.78
CA TRP A 138 6.64 0.37 22.22
C TRP A 138 6.65 0.38 20.69
N HIS A 139 7.62 -0.34 20.14
CA HIS A 139 7.94 -0.46 18.73
C HIS A 139 7.97 -1.94 18.31
N LEU A 140 7.73 -2.19 17.02
CA LEU A 140 8.05 -3.48 16.41
C LEU A 140 9.56 -3.51 16.14
N ASP A 141 10.27 -4.47 16.70
CA ASP A 141 11.70 -4.68 16.49
C ASP A 141 11.97 -6.05 15.86
N HIS A 142 13.13 -6.22 15.24
CA HIS A 142 13.53 -7.53 14.73
C HIS A 142 14.35 -8.29 15.77
N ILE A 143 14.03 -9.57 15.96
CA ILE A 143 14.78 -10.48 16.85
C ILE A 143 16.18 -10.65 16.29
N ILE A 144 16.27 -11.13 15.05
CA ILE A 144 17.50 -11.14 14.24
C ILE A 144 17.55 -9.81 13.47
N PRO A 145 18.59 -9.00 13.67
CA PRO A 145 18.72 -7.67 13.05
C PRO A 145 18.68 -7.72 11.52
N CYS A 146 18.05 -6.74 10.88
CA CYS A 146 18.03 -6.66 9.40
C CYS A 146 19.43 -6.66 8.78
N ALA A 147 20.43 -6.13 9.49
CA ALA A 147 21.82 -6.09 9.04
C ALA A 147 22.47 -7.48 8.92
N SER A 148 21.88 -8.50 9.55
CA SER A 148 22.34 -9.89 9.44
C SER A 148 21.85 -10.61 8.18
N PHE A 149 21.01 -9.97 7.36
CA PHE A 149 20.43 -10.55 6.15
C PHE A 149 20.97 -9.87 4.90
N ASP A 150 21.23 -10.65 3.85
CA ASP A 150 21.41 -10.10 2.51
C ASP A 150 20.04 -9.73 1.91
N LEU A 151 19.63 -8.48 2.06
CA LEU A 151 18.34 -8.00 1.57
C LEU A 151 18.27 -7.82 0.04
N SER A 152 19.33 -8.16 -0.70
CA SER A 152 19.23 -8.29 -2.16
C SER A 152 18.58 -9.61 -2.59
N ASP A 153 18.63 -10.64 -1.73
CA ASP A 153 18.01 -11.94 -1.95
C ASP A 153 16.53 -11.95 -1.47
N PRO A 154 15.56 -12.27 -2.35
CA PRO A 154 14.16 -12.43 -1.99
C PRO A 154 13.86 -13.37 -0.82
N GLU A 155 14.60 -14.47 -0.67
CA GLU A 155 14.36 -15.45 0.41
C GLU A 155 14.88 -14.93 1.75
N GLN A 156 16.02 -14.24 1.75
CA GLN A 156 16.53 -13.51 2.92
C GLN A 156 15.58 -12.37 3.33
N GLN A 157 14.98 -11.64 2.39
CA GLN A 157 13.93 -10.66 2.71
C GLN A 157 12.74 -11.30 3.41
N LYS A 158 12.24 -12.45 2.92
CA LYS A 158 11.13 -13.17 3.57
C LYS A 158 11.50 -13.55 5.00
N LYS A 159 12.68 -14.14 5.23
CA LYS A 159 13.15 -14.52 6.57
C LYS A 159 13.29 -13.29 7.48
N CYS A 160 13.89 -12.22 6.99
CA CYS A 160 14.10 -10.99 7.75
C CYS A 160 12.78 -10.38 8.21
N PHE A 161 11.77 -10.31 7.35
CA PHE A 161 10.53 -9.59 7.61
C PHE A 161 9.35 -10.49 8.02
N HIS A 162 9.58 -11.81 8.14
CA HIS A 162 8.59 -12.77 8.62
C HIS A 162 8.13 -12.42 10.03
N TYR A 163 6.85 -12.63 10.35
CA TYR A 163 6.29 -12.28 11.66
C TYR A 163 7.06 -12.91 12.82
N SER A 164 7.58 -14.13 12.64
CA SER A 164 8.33 -14.84 13.67
C SER A 164 9.69 -14.20 13.99
N ASN A 165 10.19 -13.28 13.16
CA ASN A 165 11.38 -12.49 13.43
C ASN A 165 11.06 -11.11 14.02
N VAL A 166 9.79 -10.84 14.40
CA VAL A 166 9.35 -9.54 14.91
C VAL A 166 8.89 -9.67 16.36
N GLN A 167 9.29 -8.73 17.21
CA GLN A 167 8.90 -8.66 18.61
C GLN A 167 8.47 -7.24 19.01
N PRO A 168 7.58 -7.08 20.02
CA PRO A 168 7.38 -5.79 20.65
C PRO A 168 8.57 -5.44 21.57
N LEU A 169 9.04 -4.20 21.50
CA LEU A 169 10.13 -3.71 22.35
C LEU A 169 9.83 -2.27 22.76
N TRP A 170 10.05 -1.91 24.03
CA TRP A 170 9.91 -0.51 24.44
C TRP A 170 10.84 0.40 23.65
N ALA A 171 10.38 1.61 23.32
CA ALA A 171 11.15 2.54 22.50
C ALA A 171 12.53 2.85 23.13
N LYS A 172 12.58 2.95 24.47
CA LYS A 172 13.81 3.17 25.24
C LYS A 172 14.81 2.02 25.06
N ASP A 173 14.33 0.78 25.16
CA ASP A 173 15.17 -0.41 25.00
C ASP A 173 15.65 -0.56 23.56
N ASN A 174 14.75 -0.29 22.60
CA ASN A 174 15.08 -0.29 21.17
C ASN A 174 16.15 0.76 20.82
N TRP A 175 16.11 1.95 21.42
CA TRP A 175 17.15 2.96 21.22
C TRP A 175 18.49 2.55 21.84
N SER A 176 18.45 1.87 22.98
CA SER A 176 19.65 1.41 23.69
C SER A 176 20.30 0.20 23.01
N LYS A 177 19.51 -0.65 22.33
CA LYS A 177 19.98 -1.85 21.60
C LYS A 177 21.00 -1.50 20.50
N GLY A 178 20.87 -0.34 19.86
CA GLY A 178 21.68 0.02 18.70
C GLY A 178 21.43 -0.90 17.50
N ALA A 179 21.87 -0.52 16.30
CA ALA A 179 21.85 -1.40 15.14
C ALA A 179 23.00 -2.43 15.25
N ARG A 180 22.86 -3.41 16.14
CA ARG A 180 23.66 -4.63 16.13
C ARG A 180 22.77 -5.74 15.62
#